data_AF-L2GKE2-F1
#
_entry.id   AF-L2GKE2-F1
#
_cell.length_a   1.000
_cell.length_b   1.000
_cell.length_c   1.000
_cell.angle_alpha   90.00
_cell.angle_beta   90.00
_cell.angle_gamma   90.00
#
_symmetry.space_group_name_H-M   'P 1'
#
loop_
_entity.id
_entity.type
_entity.pdbx_description
1 polymer ?
#
loop_
_entity_poly.entity_id
_entity_poly.type
_entity_poly.pdbx_seq_one_letter_code
_entity_poly.pdbx_strand_id
1 'polypeptide(L)'
;MNPMRITSRHFLLKWLNSVEVPIQKIEDIGKGVALCTLMKKLDQEFPAFKKEPWNENDYMHNLKLVQMFLSKKGVKMYFPIEKMIKLKMQDNLEVIQNIYKFVVRENPALGLNEYGPDRKPCESEANETQTNTSVEKRTHLNNPSPRRLQMEVKEKQNDIEKAQGMHSSNSK
;
A
#
# COMPACT_ATOMS: atom_id res chain seq x y z
N MET A 1 18.98 9.46 15.00
CA MET A 1 18.03 8.33 15.15
C MET A 1 17.14 8.33 13.93
N ASN A 2 17.24 7.34 13.05
CA ASN A 2 16.36 7.25 11.89
C ASN A 2 14.95 6.91 12.40
N PRO A 3 13.93 7.75 12.13
CA PRO A 3 12.57 7.40 12.50
C PRO A 3 12.21 6.12 11.77
N MET A 4 11.81 5.10 12.53
CA MET A 4 11.27 3.83 12.03
C MET A 4 10.15 4.16 11.05
N ARG A 5 10.46 4.19 9.75
CA ARG A 5 9.47 4.44 8.71
C ARG A 5 8.44 3.33 8.77
N ILE A 6 7.17 3.72 8.81
CA ILE A 6 6.05 2.78 8.79
C ILE A 6 6.11 2.02 7.46
N THR A 7 6.27 0.70 7.54
CA THR A 7 6.32 -0.16 6.36
C THR A 7 4.92 -0.31 5.77
N SER A 8 4.75 -0.02 4.46
CA SER A 8 3.45 -0.06 3.81
C SER A 8 2.95 -1.49 3.58
N ARG A 9 1.62 -1.66 3.47
CA ARG A 9 0.96 -2.94 3.15
C ARG A 9 1.53 -3.61 1.90
N HIS A 10 1.68 -2.85 0.82
CA HIS A 10 2.18 -3.35 -0.47
C HIS A 10 3.62 -3.82 -0.37
N PHE A 11 4.47 -3.06 0.34
CA PHE A 11 5.83 -3.48 0.61
C PHE A 11 5.83 -4.82 1.36
N LEU A 12 5.04 -4.95 2.43
CA LEU A 12 5.08 -6.13 3.30
C LEU A 12 4.61 -7.39 2.56
N LEU A 13 3.56 -7.29 1.75
CA LEU A 13 3.14 -8.39 0.88
C LEU A 13 4.26 -8.79 -0.08
N LYS A 14 4.89 -7.82 -0.75
CA LYS A 14 5.96 -8.08 -1.70
C LYS A 14 7.18 -8.72 -1.04
N TRP A 15 7.55 -8.21 0.13
CA TRP A 15 8.63 -8.75 0.95
C TRP A 15 8.35 -10.19 1.36
N LEU A 16 7.19 -10.50 1.94
CA LEU A 16 6.83 -11.86 2.35
C LEU A 16 6.93 -12.84 1.18
N ASN A 17 6.37 -12.50 0.03
CA ASN A 17 6.46 -13.34 -1.16
C ASN A 17 7.91 -13.53 -1.63
N SER A 18 8.75 -12.49 -1.56
CA SER A 18 10.17 -12.59 -1.96
C SER A 18 11.02 -13.50 -1.08
N VAL A 19 10.63 -13.66 0.19
CA VAL A 19 11.31 -14.58 1.12
C VAL A 19 10.63 -15.95 1.15
N GLU A 20 9.88 -16.28 0.10
CA GLU A 20 9.17 -17.55 -0.10
C GLU A 20 8.13 -17.84 0.98
N VAL A 21 7.50 -16.79 1.50
CA VAL A 21 6.34 -16.88 2.39
C VAL A 21 5.12 -16.37 1.61
N PRO A 22 4.49 -17.23 0.80
CA PRO A 22 3.43 -16.81 -0.10
C PRO A 22 2.22 -16.31 0.68
N ILE A 23 1.79 -15.09 0.38
CA ILE A 23 0.60 -14.48 0.98
C ILE A 23 0.03 -13.40 0.06
N GLN A 24 -1.30 -13.33 -0.01
CA GLN A 24 -1.99 -12.37 -0.88
C GLN A 24 -2.58 -11.18 -0.10
N LYS A 25 -2.95 -11.40 1.16
CA LYS A 25 -3.68 -10.44 1.99
C LYS A 25 -3.01 -10.33 3.35
N ILE A 26 -2.93 -9.13 3.91
CA ILE A 26 -2.33 -8.93 5.24
C ILE A 26 -3.22 -9.53 6.33
N GLU A 27 -4.53 -9.59 6.10
CA GLU A 27 -5.51 -10.24 6.96
C GLU A 27 -5.16 -11.72 7.22
N ASP A 28 -4.58 -12.42 6.23
CA ASP A 28 -4.19 -13.83 6.34
C ASP A 28 -3.01 -14.06 7.30
N ILE A 29 -2.31 -13.00 7.74
CA ILE A 29 -1.33 -13.08 8.83
C ILE A 29 -1.98 -13.62 10.11
N GLY A 30 -3.26 -13.31 10.32
CA GLY A 30 -4.02 -13.77 11.48
C GLY A 30 -4.23 -15.28 11.53
N LYS A 31 -4.04 -15.99 10.40
CA LYS A 31 -4.04 -17.46 10.35
C LYS A 31 -2.77 -18.09 10.92
N GLY A 32 -1.72 -17.27 11.13
CA GLY A 32 -0.45 -17.66 11.73
C GLY A 32 0.52 -18.42 10.81
N VAL A 33 0.07 -18.97 9.67
CA VAL A 33 0.90 -19.79 8.76
C VAL A 33 2.14 -19.02 8.28
N ALA A 34 1.95 -17.80 7.76
CA ALA A 34 3.05 -16.98 7.25
C ALA A 34 4.08 -16.65 8.35
N LEU A 35 3.61 -16.36 9.56
CA LEU A 35 4.48 -16.08 10.71
C LEU A 35 5.26 -17.31 11.15
N CYS A 36 4.60 -18.47 11.26
CA CYS A 36 5.25 -19.73 11.58
C CYS A 36 6.34 -20.10 10.54
N THR A 37 6.06 -19.91 9.25
CA THR A 37 7.05 -20.15 8.19
C THR A 37 8.25 -19.22 8.32
N LEU A 38 8.04 -17.92 8.62
CA LEU A 38 9.14 -16.99 8.90
C LEU A 38 9.97 -17.44 10.12
N MET A 39 9.31 -17.80 11.23
CA MET A 39 10.03 -18.24 12.43
C MET A 39 10.84 -19.52 12.16
N LYS A 40 10.31 -20.45 11.35
CA LYS A 40 11.02 -21.66 10.92
C LYS A 40 12.25 -21.36 10.06
N LYS A 41 12.23 -20.29 9.26
CA LYS A 41 13.40 -19.82 8.50
C LYS A 41 14.48 -19.21 9.40
N LEU A 42 14.10 -18.61 10.54
CA LEU A 42 15.04 -18.05 11.51
C LEU A 42 15.63 -19.12 12.44
N ASP A 43 14.87 -20.17 12.72
CA ASP A 43 15.24 -21.21 13.68
C ASP A 43 14.74 -22.57 13.22
N GLN A 44 15.67 -23.46 12.88
CA GLN A 44 15.35 -24.80 12.41
C GLN A 44 14.65 -25.65 13.48
N GLU A 45 14.78 -25.30 14.77
CA GLU A 45 14.07 -25.97 15.88
C GLU A 45 12.64 -25.47 16.07
N PHE A 46 12.16 -24.52 15.26
CA PHE A 46 10.76 -24.07 15.37
C PHE A 46 9.80 -25.26 15.21
N PRO A 47 8.81 -25.41 16.12
CA PRO A 47 7.93 -26.58 16.16
C PRO A 47 7.07 -26.70 14.91
N ALA A 48 6.54 -27.91 14.69
CA ALA A 48 5.54 -28.14 13.65
C ALA A 48 4.27 -27.31 13.92
N PHE A 49 3.63 -26.84 12.85
CA PHE A 49 2.45 -25.99 12.90
C PHE A 49 1.44 -26.42 11.82
N LYS A 50 0.19 -25.95 11.92
CA LYS A 50 -0.85 -26.28 10.95
C LYS A 50 -0.64 -25.47 9.68
N LYS A 51 -0.32 -26.16 8.58
CA LYS A 51 -0.08 -25.54 7.25
C LYS A 51 -1.37 -25.07 6.57
N GLU A 52 -2.47 -25.78 6.80
CA GLU A 52 -3.80 -25.48 6.24
C GLU A 52 -4.81 -25.32 7.38
N PRO A 53 -4.72 -24.25 8.19
CA PRO A 53 -5.66 -24.03 9.27
C PRO A 53 -7.02 -23.59 8.71
N TRP A 54 -8.11 -24.07 9.29
CA TRP A 54 -9.47 -23.84 8.78
C TRP A 54 -10.31 -22.90 9.65
N ASN A 55 -10.05 -22.89 10.96
CA ASN A 55 -10.87 -22.18 11.95
C ASN A 55 -10.02 -21.36 12.94
N GLU A 56 -10.68 -20.53 13.75
CA GLU A 56 -10.02 -19.66 14.73
C GLU A 56 -9.18 -20.42 15.76
N ASN A 57 -9.54 -21.66 16.11
CA ASN A 57 -8.76 -22.46 17.05
C ASN A 57 -7.41 -22.88 16.43
N ASP A 58 -7.41 -23.22 15.13
CA ASP A 58 -6.20 -23.52 14.38
C ASP A 58 -5.30 -22.28 14.25
N TYR A 59 -5.90 -21.11 13.98
CA TYR A 59 -5.20 -19.83 13.92
C TYR A 59 -4.55 -19.49 15.26
N MET A 60 -5.32 -19.61 16.35
CA MET A 60 -4.83 -19.38 17.71
C MET A 60 -3.66 -20.31 18.05
N HIS A 61 -3.76 -21.60 17.69
CA HIS A 61 -2.67 -22.55 17.90
C HIS A 61 -1.37 -22.07 17.22
N ASN A 62 -1.43 -21.75 15.93
CA ASN A 62 -0.28 -21.24 15.18
C ASN A 62 0.29 -19.95 15.79
N LEU A 63 -0.57 -18.98 16.13
CA LEU A 63 -0.13 -17.71 16.72
C LEU A 63 0.50 -17.87 18.10
N LYS A 64 0.02 -18.80 18.93
CA LYS A 64 0.65 -19.10 20.24
C LYS A 64 2.06 -19.66 20.08
N LEU A 65 2.31 -20.51 19.07
CA LEU A 65 3.66 -20.99 18.77
C LEU A 65 4.62 -19.83 18.46
N VAL A 66 4.17 -18.86 17.67
CA VAL A 66 4.94 -17.65 17.35
C VAL A 66 5.19 -16.81 18.60
N GLN A 67 4.17 -16.57 19.44
CA GLN A 67 4.30 -15.83 20.69
C GLN A 67 5.32 -16.48 21.65
N MET A 68 5.27 -17.81 21.79
CA MET A 68 6.23 -18.56 22.61
C MET A 68 7.65 -18.44 22.05
N PHE A 69 7.82 -18.53 20.73
CA PHE A 69 9.11 -18.37 20.08
C PHE A 69 9.70 -16.97 20.31
N LEU A 70 8.92 -15.91 20.08
CA LEU A 70 9.33 -14.52 20.33
C LEU A 70 9.73 -14.31 21.80
N SER A 71 8.96 -14.88 22.74
CA SER A 71 9.29 -14.84 24.17
C SER A 71 10.60 -15.54 24.49
N LYS A 72 10.87 -16.72 23.89
CA LYS A 72 12.15 -17.45 24.02
C LYS A 72 13.33 -16.62 23.50
N LYS A 73 13.13 -15.83 22.44
CA LYS A 73 14.13 -14.89 21.88
C LYS A 73 14.20 -13.55 22.65
N GLY A 74 13.43 -13.37 23.72
CA GLY A 74 13.44 -12.14 24.52
C GLY A 74 12.80 -10.93 23.83
N VAL A 75 11.97 -11.16 22.80
CA VAL A 75 11.33 -10.09 22.01
C VAL A 75 10.03 -9.66 22.69
N LYS A 76 9.99 -8.41 23.16
CA LYS A 76 8.76 -7.79 23.66
C LYS A 76 8.16 -6.92 22.56
N MET A 77 6.97 -7.30 22.09
CA MET A 77 6.23 -6.56 21.08
C MET A 77 4.72 -6.72 21.27
N TYR A 78 3.94 -5.84 20.66
CA TYR A 78 2.49 -5.99 20.60
C TYR A 78 2.11 -7.21 19.76
N PHE A 79 1.34 -8.13 20.34
CA PHE A 79 0.93 -9.38 19.69
C PHE A 79 -0.48 -9.82 20.18
N PRO A 80 -1.55 -9.12 19.76
CA PRO A 80 -2.92 -9.33 20.26
C PRO A 80 -3.60 -10.52 19.57
N ILE A 81 -3.26 -11.74 19.99
CA ILE A 81 -3.76 -12.99 19.36
C ILE A 81 -5.28 -12.97 19.15
N GLU A 82 -6.05 -12.60 20.17
CA GLU A 82 -7.53 -12.57 20.11
C GLU A 82 -8.09 -11.64 19.03
N LYS A 83 -7.37 -10.55 18.70
CA LYS A 83 -7.76 -9.65 17.62
C LYS A 83 -7.27 -10.15 16.27
N MET A 84 -6.07 -10.70 16.21
CA MET A 84 -5.47 -11.23 14.98
C MET A 84 -6.31 -12.35 14.37
N ILE A 85 -6.81 -13.29 15.19
CA ILE A 85 -7.64 -14.42 14.72
C ILE A 85 -8.95 -13.98 14.07
N LYS A 86 -9.41 -12.75 14.31
CA LYS A 86 -10.58 -12.15 13.65
C LYS A 86 -10.27 -11.63 12.24
N LEU A 87 -9.03 -11.78 11.77
CA LEU A 87 -8.56 -11.44 10.43
C LEU A 87 -8.82 -9.98 10.04
N LYS A 88 -8.84 -9.06 11.01
CA LYS A 88 -8.95 -7.62 10.75
C LYS A 88 -7.62 -7.05 10.28
N MET A 89 -7.66 -6.23 9.23
CA MET A 89 -6.45 -5.70 8.58
C MET A 89 -5.54 -4.91 9.52
N GLN A 90 -6.10 -4.03 10.37
CA GLN A 90 -5.31 -3.11 11.20
C GLN A 90 -4.41 -3.85 12.20
N ASP A 91 -4.99 -4.75 13.00
CA ASP A 91 -4.24 -5.52 14.00
C ASP A 91 -3.18 -6.40 13.34
N ASN A 92 -3.53 -7.04 12.22
CA ASN A 92 -2.60 -7.91 11.48
C ASN A 92 -1.47 -7.12 10.82
N LEU A 93 -1.75 -5.92 10.31
CA LEU A 93 -0.75 -5.01 9.71
C LEU A 93 0.26 -4.54 10.75
N GLU A 94 -0.20 -4.13 11.93
CA GLU A 94 0.68 -3.67 13.00
C GLU A 94 1.62 -4.79 13.46
N VAL A 95 1.11 -6.01 13.63
CA VAL A 95 1.93 -7.15 14.03
C VAL A 95 2.99 -7.47 12.98
N ILE A 96 2.63 -7.54 11.69
CA ILE A 96 3.62 -7.88 10.65
C ILE A 96 4.68 -6.79 10.49
N GLN A 97 4.37 -5.51 10.72
CA GLN A 97 5.36 -4.43 10.74
C GLN A 97 6.40 -4.63 11.84
N ASN A 98 5.97 -5.07 13.02
CA ASN A 98 6.87 -5.37 14.13
C ASN A 98 7.68 -6.65 13.89
N ILE A 99 7.06 -7.68 13.32
CA ILE A 99 7.76 -8.91 12.90
C ILE A 99 8.82 -8.60 11.85
N TYR A 100 8.53 -7.75 10.85
CA TYR A 100 9.52 -7.34 9.85
C TYR A 100 10.76 -6.75 10.51
N LYS A 101 10.60 -5.81 11.46
CA LYS A 101 11.73 -5.21 12.20
C LYS A 101 12.53 -6.27 12.95
N PHE A 102 11.85 -7.22 13.58
CA PHE A 102 12.48 -8.33 14.27
C PHE A 102 13.28 -9.21 13.29
N VAL A 103 12.67 -9.67 12.21
CA VAL A 103 13.32 -10.53 11.20
C VAL A 103 14.55 -9.86 10.60
N VAL A 104 14.45 -8.58 10.22
CA VAL A 104 15.58 -7.80 9.67
C VAL A 104 16.73 -7.70 10.68
N ARG A 105 16.42 -7.58 11.97
CA ARG A 105 17.42 -7.52 13.04
C ARG A 105 18.10 -8.87 13.26
N GLU A 106 17.34 -9.96 13.28
CA GLU A 106 17.90 -11.30 13.52
C GLU A 106 18.63 -11.86 12.30
N ASN A 107 18.12 -11.60 11.11
CA ASN A 107 18.70 -12.05 9.86
C ASN A 107 18.55 -10.96 8.77
N PRO A 108 19.54 -10.05 8.64
CA PRO A 108 19.52 -8.96 7.67
C PRO A 108 19.36 -9.42 6.22
N ALA A 109 19.81 -10.64 5.87
CA ALA A 109 19.67 -11.17 4.52
C ALA A 109 18.20 -11.38 4.12
N LEU A 110 17.31 -11.64 5.07
CA LEU A 110 15.86 -11.72 4.83
C LEU A 110 15.21 -10.33 4.71
N GLY A 111 15.90 -9.26 5.12
CA GLY A 111 15.41 -7.89 5.06
C GLY A 111 15.85 -7.10 3.82
N LEU A 112 16.95 -7.50 3.19
CA LEU A 112 17.57 -6.83 2.05
C LEU A 112 17.00 -7.34 0.72
N ASN A 113 15.74 -7.03 0.46
CA ASN A 113 15.15 -7.18 -0.86
C ASN A 113 15.33 -5.88 -1.68
N GLU A 114 15.59 -6.00 -2.99
CA GLU A 114 15.56 -4.94 -4.01
C GLU A 114 14.38 -3.95 -3.94
N TYR A 115 13.30 -4.33 -3.26
CA TYR A 115 12.11 -3.53 -2.96
C TYR A 115 12.18 -2.79 -1.64
N GLY A 116 13.37 -2.40 -1.16
CA GLY A 116 13.56 -1.52 0.01
C GLY A 116 12.53 -0.37 0.06
N PRO A 117 12.20 0.16 1.25
CA PRO A 117 11.09 1.11 1.45
C PRO A 117 11.21 2.45 0.70
N ASP A 118 12.22 2.62 -0.15
CA ASP A 118 12.50 3.77 -1.01
C ASP A 118 12.81 3.35 -2.47
N ARG A 119 11.86 2.72 -3.16
CA ARG A 119 11.73 3.04 -4.59
C ARG A 119 10.46 3.85 -4.76
N LYS A 120 10.64 5.13 -5.11
CA LYS A 120 9.57 6.00 -5.61
C LYS A 120 8.80 5.21 -6.70
N PRO A 121 7.46 5.31 -6.79
CA PRO A 121 6.77 4.89 -8.00
C PRO A 121 7.46 5.58 -9.17
N CYS A 122 8.11 4.81 -10.03
CA CYS A 122 8.53 5.32 -11.32
C CYS A 122 7.24 5.67 -12.04
N GLU A 123 6.98 6.96 -12.25
CA GLU A 123 6.02 7.40 -13.25
C GLU A 123 6.48 6.75 -14.56
N SER A 124 5.70 5.76 -15.04
CA SER A 124 5.93 5.19 -16.36
C SER A 124 5.34 6.17 -17.36
N GLU A 125 6.12 7.19 -17.68
CA GLU A 125 6.02 7.80 -19.00
C GLU A 125 6.53 6.79 -20.03
N ALA A 126 5.58 6.39 -20.87
CA ALA A 126 5.64 5.91 -22.24
C ALA A 126 6.97 5.36 -22.80
N ASN A 127 6.89 4.18 -23.41
CA ASN A 127 7.61 3.89 -24.64
C ASN A 127 6.78 2.93 -25.50
N GLU A 128 5.96 3.50 -26.39
CA GLU A 128 5.55 2.83 -27.62
C GLU A 128 6.21 3.53 -28.80
N THR A 129 6.62 2.70 -29.75
CA THR A 129 7.66 2.83 -30.77
C THR A 129 7.57 4.04 -31.70
N GLN A 130 8.77 4.53 -32.05
CA GLN A 130 9.11 5.43 -33.15
C GLN A 130 8.29 5.21 -34.43
N THR A 131 7.65 6.26 -34.93
CA THR A 131 7.66 6.57 -36.36
C THR A 131 8.17 8.00 -36.55
N ASN A 132 9.34 8.10 -37.16
CA ASN A 132 9.93 9.36 -37.60
C ASN A 132 9.12 9.90 -38.78
N THR A 133 8.81 11.20 -38.80
CA THR A 133 9.13 12.12 -39.91
C THR A 133 8.96 13.57 -39.42
N SER A 134 10.06 14.33 -39.45
CA SER A 134 10.26 15.79 -39.56
C SER A 134 9.04 16.71 -39.52
N VAL A 135 8.94 17.82 -38.77
CA VAL A 135 9.80 19.02 -38.55
C VAL A 135 8.72 20.08 -38.24
N GLU A 136 8.71 20.86 -37.15
CA GLU A 136 9.49 22.08 -36.98
C GLU A 136 9.15 22.82 -35.65
N LYS A 137 10.21 23.26 -34.94
CA LYS A 137 10.38 24.47 -34.09
C LYS A 137 9.49 24.75 -32.86
N ARG A 138 10.14 24.63 -31.68
CA ARG A 138 10.34 25.60 -30.56
C ARG A 138 9.15 26.54 -30.24
N THR A 139 8.64 26.65 -29.00
CA THR A 139 9.35 27.21 -27.82
C THR A 139 8.60 26.97 -26.51
N HIS A 140 9.38 26.85 -25.43
CA HIS A 140 9.09 26.86 -23.99
C HIS A 140 8.02 27.87 -23.49
N LEU A 141 7.20 27.49 -22.48
CA LEU A 141 7.11 28.18 -21.18
C LEU A 141 6.05 27.55 -20.23
N ASN A 142 6.51 27.17 -19.04
CA ASN A 142 5.96 27.40 -17.69
C ASN A 142 4.43 27.43 -17.47
N ASN A 143 3.95 26.47 -16.67
CA ASN A 143 2.69 26.57 -15.94
C ASN A 143 2.93 27.19 -14.54
N PRO A 144 2.04 28.05 -14.03
CA PRO A 144 1.58 27.80 -12.66
C PRO A 144 0.08 28.01 -12.45
N SER A 145 -0.55 26.92 -11.99
CA SER A 145 -1.57 26.78 -10.94
C SER A 145 -2.90 27.56 -10.93
N PRO A 146 -3.99 26.91 -10.45
CA PRO A 146 -5.37 27.25 -10.76
C PRO A 146 -6.04 28.04 -9.62
N ARG A 147 -5.78 29.34 -9.56
CA ARG A 147 -6.50 30.27 -8.66
C ARG A 147 -6.86 31.57 -9.35
N ARG A 148 -7.64 31.55 -10.45
CA ARG A 148 -8.20 32.82 -10.95
C ARG A 148 -9.38 32.82 -11.91
N LEU A 149 -10.27 31.83 -11.95
CA LEU A 149 -11.52 31.99 -12.72
C LEU A 149 -12.73 31.44 -11.96
N GLN A 150 -12.95 31.99 -10.75
CA GLN A 150 -14.28 31.96 -10.08
C GLN A 150 -15.07 33.26 -10.35
N MET A 151 -14.73 34.00 -11.42
CA MET A 151 -15.42 35.25 -11.76
C MET A 151 -16.08 35.25 -13.14
N GLU A 152 -16.11 34.11 -13.83
CA GLU A 152 -16.64 34.02 -15.21
C GLU A 152 -17.90 33.15 -15.34
N VAL A 153 -18.45 32.67 -14.22
CA VAL A 153 -19.70 31.88 -14.18
C VAL A 153 -20.92 32.76 -13.84
N LYS A 154 -20.74 34.06 -13.56
CA LYS A 154 -21.86 34.97 -13.22
C LYS A 154 -22.27 35.96 -14.30
N GLU A 155 -21.56 36.04 -15.41
CA GLU A 155 -21.82 37.06 -16.44
C GLU A 155 -22.56 36.52 -17.68
N LYS A 156 -22.86 35.22 -17.76
CA LYS A 156 -23.58 34.63 -18.90
C LYS A 156 -25.06 34.33 -18.68
N GLN A 157 -25.68 34.90 -17.63
CA GLN A 157 -27.10 34.71 -17.34
C GLN A 157 -27.99 35.93 -17.64
N ASN A 158 -27.41 37.10 -17.98
CA ASN A 158 -28.17 38.34 -18.22
C ASN A 158 -28.41 38.70 -19.70
N ASP A 159 -27.87 37.92 -20.65
CA ASP A 159 -27.95 38.27 -22.09
C ASP A 159 -29.04 37.52 -22.86
N ILE A 160 -29.80 36.60 -22.24
CA ILE A 160 -30.83 35.81 -22.95
C ILE A 160 -32.23 36.46 -22.87
N GLU A 161 -32.50 37.35 -21.91
CA GLU A 161 -33.84 37.96 -21.74
C GLU A 161 -34.07 39.29 -22.50
N LYS A 162 -33.09 39.75 -23.30
CA LYS A 162 -33.20 41.03 -24.03
C LYS A 162 -33.45 40.93 -25.54
N ALA A 163 -33.83 39.75 -26.04
CA ALA A 163 -34.06 39.50 -27.47
C ALA A 163 -35.53 39.19 -27.85
N GLN A 164 -36.50 39.48 -26.99
CA GLN A 164 -37.93 39.45 -27.35
C GLN A 164 -38.56 40.83 -27.14
N GLY A 165 -38.39 41.70 -28.13
CA GLY A 165 -39.03 43.01 -28.16
C GLY A 165 -38.80 43.73 -29.49
N MET A 166 -39.89 43.93 -30.23
CA MET A 166 -40.05 44.87 -31.36
C MET A 166 -39.59 44.42 -32.76
N HIS A 167 -40.48 43.69 -33.45
CA HIS A 167 -40.71 43.98 -34.87
C HIS A 167 -41.64 45.19 -34.99
N SER A 168 -41.13 46.25 -35.62
CA SER A 168 -41.91 47.39 -36.13
C SER A 168 -42.79 46.97 -37.30
N SER A 169 -43.95 47.60 -37.47
CA SER A 169 -44.23 48.44 -38.66
C SER A 169 -45.56 49.19 -38.53
N ASN A 170 -45.43 50.50 -38.66
CA ASN A 170 -46.50 51.50 -38.77
C ASN A 170 -46.84 51.66 -40.27
N SER A 171 -48.11 51.94 -40.60
CA SER A 171 -48.54 53.18 -41.29
C SER A 171 -49.71 52.99 -42.29
N LYS A 172 -50.71 53.85 -42.09
CA LYS A 172 -51.70 54.43 -43.03
C LYS A 172 -52.80 53.55 -43.61
#